data_AF-A0AA51M2T4-F1
#
_entry.id   AF-A0AA51M2T4-F1
#
_cell.length_a   1.000
_cell.length_b   1.000
_cell.length_c   1.000
_cell.angle_alpha   90.00
_cell.angle_beta   90.00
_cell.angle_gamma   90.00
#
_symmetry.space_group_name_H-M   'P 1'
#
loop_
_entity.id
_entity.type
_entity.pdbx_description
1 polymer ?
#
loop_
_entity_poly.entity_id
_entity_poly.type
_entity_poly.pdbx_seq_one_letter_code
_entity_poly.pdbx_strand_id
1 'polypeptide(L)'
;MLPNGTAYRASIEVSDSTRYDFTEAGLLGGATPLKVSDIQVTGNCTPSCQVKLATPSVFDNRMAVTFAEGNYTISYMAPLRNNKLEGAFDAPYQVKVSLPEEFDVRNPLLAGLSFGANVTRNPDNSTTVRWDKATSFDLRFYDQEREELLYLFGNFFIIIAIVLLMPHLLTMRKKG
;
A
#
# COMPACT_ATOMS: atom_id res chain seq x y z
N MET A 1 8.39 -2.28 3.48
CA MET A 1 7.55 -3.05 4.43
C MET A 1 8.47 -3.93 5.28
N LEU A 2 8.07 -4.30 6.51
CA LEU A 2 8.89 -5.20 7.33
C LEU A 2 8.73 -6.67 6.88
N PRO A 3 9.73 -7.54 7.07
CA PRO A 3 9.68 -8.94 6.61
C PRO A 3 8.52 -9.75 7.21
N ASN A 4 8.11 -9.43 8.44
CA ASN A 4 7.00 -10.11 9.10
C ASN A 4 5.61 -9.73 8.55
N GLY A 5 5.53 -8.75 7.65
CA GLY A 5 4.29 -8.28 7.04
C GLY A 5 3.23 -7.71 7.99
N THR A 6 3.62 -7.31 9.20
CA THR A 6 2.69 -6.72 10.19
C THR A 6 2.72 -5.21 10.24
N ALA A 7 3.79 -4.60 9.74
CA ALA A 7 3.98 -3.15 9.74
C ALA A 7 4.91 -2.73 8.59
N TYR A 8 4.92 -1.43 8.31
CA TYR A 8 5.81 -0.82 7.36
C TYR A 8 6.50 0.40 7.95
N ARG A 9 7.69 0.70 7.44
CA ARG A 9 8.39 1.95 7.68
C ARG A 9 8.17 2.86 6.48
N ALA A 10 7.74 4.08 6.74
CA ALA A 10 7.59 5.13 5.73
C ALA A 10 8.59 6.25 6.02
N SER A 11 9.05 6.89 4.95
CA SER A 11 9.85 8.11 4.98
C SER A 11 9.29 9.07 3.96
N ILE A 12 8.99 10.29 4.38
CA ILE A 12 8.32 11.31 3.58
C ILE A 12 9.14 12.58 3.63
N GLU A 13 9.45 13.12 2.47
CA GLU A 13 10.08 14.42 2.33
C GLU A 13 8.99 15.47 2.17
N VAL A 14 8.91 16.37 3.16
CA VAL A 14 7.97 17.48 3.17
C VAL A 14 8.77 18.77 2.95
N SER A 15 8.32 19.58 2.00
CA SER A 15 8.92 20.88 1.67
C SER A 15 7.89 21.97 1.84
N ASP A 16 8.34 23.14 2.33
CA ASP A 16 7.51 24.35 2.49
C ASP A 16 6.17 24.07 3.23
N SER A 17 6.22 23.23 4.26
CA SER A 17 5.08 22.93 5.13
C SER A 17 5.42 23.19 6.59
N THR A 18 4.38 23.39 7.38
CA THR A 18 4.43 23.56 8.84
C THR A 18 3.76 22.42 9.58
N ARG A 19 3.09 21.51 8.85
CA ARG A 19 2.31 20.41 9.41
C ARG A 19 2.30 19.21 8.47
N TYR A 20 2.31 18.03 9.07
CA TYR A 20 2.03 16.77 8.38
C TYR A 20 1.05 15.94 9.20
N ASP A 21 -0.08 15.57 8.58
CA ASP A 21 -1.13 14.75 9.17
C ASP A 21 -0.94 13.28 8.79
N PHE A 22 -0.92 12.39 9.78
CA PHE A 22 -0.83 10.95 9.54
C PHE A 22 -2.22 10.42 9.18
N THR A 23 -2.47 10.24 7.88
CA THR A 23 -3.76 9.78 7.37
C THR A 23 -3.64 8.66 6.33
N GLU A 24 -4.70 7.86 6.24
CA GLU A 24 -4.89 6.81 5.25
C GLU A 24 -6.16 7.12 4.42
N ALA A 25 -6.31 6.46 3.26
CA ALA A 25 -7.46 6.64 2.41
C ALA A 25 -8.69 5.91 2.99
N GLY A 26 -9.72 6.66 3.35
CA GLY A 26 -10.98 6.11 3.87
C GLY A 26 -11.88 5.52 2.76
N LEU A 27 -12.85 4.71 3.18
CA LEU A 27 -13.81 4.01 2.29
C LEU A 27 -14.57 4.91 1.31
N LEU A 28 -14.77 6.18 1.65
CA LEU A 28 -15.46 7.17 0.81
C LEU A 28 -14.51 8.19 0.19
N GLY A 29 -13.21 7.89 0.14
CA GLY A 29 -12.17 8.77 -0.39
C GLY A 29 -11.74 9.91 0.54
N GLY A 30 -12.28 9.98 1.76
CA GLY A 30 -11.86 10.94 2.79
C GLY A 30 -10.65 10.46 3.58
N ALA A 31 -9.89 11.37 4.19
CA ALA A 31 -8.73 11.03 5.02
C ALA A 31 -9.16 10.45 6.38
N THR A 32 -8.71 9.24 6.72
CA THR A 32 -8.92 8.60 8.02
C THR A 32 -7.64 8.61 8.85
N PRO A 33 -7.72 8.70 10.19
CA PRO A 33 -6.52 8.75 11.03
C PRO A 33 -5.68 7.47 10.97
N LEU A 34 -4.39 7.62 10.64
CA LEU A 34 -3.43 6.53 10.65
C LEU A 34 -2.77 6.45 12.02
N LYS A 35 -2.77 5.25 12.63
CA LYS A 35 -2.01 5.00 13.86
C LYS A 35 -0.54 4.79 13.52
N VAL A 36 0.33 5.63 14.06
CA VAL A 36 1.77 5.58 13.79
C VAL A 36 2.59 5.46 15.07
N SER A 37 3.79 4.91 14.96
CA SER A 37 4.81 4.81 16.01
C SER A 37 6.20 5.20 15.47
N ASP A 38 7.18 5.31 16.36
CA ASP A 38 8.60 5.56 16.01
C ASP A 38 8.79 6.77 15.08
N ILE A 39 8.07 7.86 15.35
CA ILE A 39 8.13 9.09 14.57
C ILE A 39 9.50 9.74 14.79
N GLN A 40 10.22 9.98 13.69
CA GLN A 40 11.46 10.73 13.67
C GLN A 40 11.38 11.81 12.60
N VAL A 41 11.78 13.02 12.95
CA VAL A 41 11.85 14.15 12.03
C VAL A 41 13.31 14.57 11.93
N THR A 42 13.85 14.54 10.72
CA THR A 42 15.21 14.99 10.39
C THR A 42 15.13 16.12 9.37
N GLY A 43 16.13 16.99 9.33
CA GLY A 43 16.15 18.14 8.41
C GLY A 43 17.27 19.11 8.74
N ASN A 44 17.25 20.28 8.10
CA ASN A 44 18.22 21.36 8.34
C ASN A 44 17.92 22.11 9.65
N CYS A 45 17.91 21.40 10.76
CA CYS A 45 17.62 21.93 12.09
C CYS A 45 18.79 21.62 13.03
N THR A 46 19.54 22.64 13.42
CA THR A 46 20.64 22.54 14.39
C THR A 46 20.24 23.20 15.71
N PRO A 47 20.43 22.56 16.88
CA PRO A 47 20.97 21.21 17.14
C PRO A 47 19.92 20.08 17.09
N SER A 48 18.62 20.41 17.11
CA SER A 48 17.52 19.46 16.93
C SER A 48 16.29 20.16 16.36
N CYS A 49 15.47 19.45 15.59
CA CYS A 49 14.23 20.00 15.07
C CYS A 49 13.24 20.16 16.23
N GLN A 50 12.79 21.40 16.48
CA GLN A 50 11.71 21.62 17.44
C GLN A 50 10.41 21.15 16.81
N VAL A 51 9.95 19.99 17.28
CA VAL A 51 8.78 19.31 16.74
C VAL A 51 7.73 19.21 17.82
N LYS A 52 6.50 19.64 17.50
CA LYS A 52 5.35 19.47 18.37
C LYS A 52 4.46 18.36 17.79
N LEU A 53 4.29 17.31 18.57
CA LEU A 53 3.39 16.22 18.24
C LEU A 53 1.98 16.57 18.73
N ALA A 54 1.04 16.66 17.81
CA ALA A 54 -0.38 16.76 18.12
C ALA A 54 -0.93 15.33 18.29
N THR A 55 -1.31 14.99 19.52
CA THR A 55 -1.96 13.71 19.82
C THR A 55 -3.48 13.83 19.64
N PRO A 56 -4.16 12.73 19.29
CA PRO A 56 -5.61 12.71 19.17
C PRO A 56 -6.30 13.22 20.45
N SER A 57 -7.34 14.03 20.27
CA SER A 57 -8.18 14.65 21.30
C SER A 57 -9.66 14.36 21.05
N VAL A 58 -10.53 14.79 21.97
CA VAL A 58 -12.00 14.64 21.83
C VAL A 58 -12.55 15.37 20.60
N PHE A 59 -11.88 16.42 20.15
CA PHE A 59 -12.32 17.28 19.03
C PHE A 59 -11.56 17.02 17.72
N ASP A 60 -10.38 16.40 17.77
CA ASP A 60 -9.57 16.06 16.59
C ASP A 60 -8.92 14.69 16.81
N ASN A 61 -9.32 13.70 16.01
CA ASN A 61 -8.82 12.34 16.14
C ASN A 61 -7.55 12.06 15.33
N ARG A 62 -6.99 13.07 14.64
CA ARG A 62 -5.80 12.93 13.81
C ARG A 62 -4.54 13.05 14.66
N MET A 63 -3.56 12.21 14.33
CA MET A 63 -2.21 12.40 14.81
C MET A 63 -1.49 13.27 13.78
N ALA A 64 -0.76 14.28 14.25
CA ALA A 64 -0.03 15.17 13.37
C ALA A 64 1.27 15.62 13.99
N VAL A 65 2.20 16.00 13.13
CA VAL A 65 3.47 16.57 13.53
C VAL A 65 3.57 17.99 12.97
N THR A 66 3.92 18.94 13.84
CA THR A 66 4.07 20.36 13.49
C THR A 66 5.49 20.81 13.72
N PHE A 67 5.99 21.60 12.79
CA PHE A 67 7.38 22.06 12.71
C PHE A 67 7.43 23.45 12.07
N ALA A 68 8.56 24.15 12.21
CA ALA A 68 8.77 25.41 11.52
C ALA A 68 8.77 25.18 10.00
N GLU A 69 8.42 26.20 9.23
CA GLU A 69 8.41 26.07 7.76
C GLU A 69 9.81 25.73 7.23
N GLY A 70 9.90 24.70 6.39
CA GLY A 70 11.16 24.26 5.81
C GLY A 70 11.11 22.84 5.23
N ASN A 71 12.29 22.29 4.96
CA ASN A 71 12.46 20.98 4.33
C ASN A 71 12.84 19.92 5.36
N TYR A 72 11.97 18.95 5.54
CA TYR A 72 12.09 17.92 6.56
C TYR A 72 11.82 16.54 5.97
N THR A 73 12.48 15.54 6.53
CA THR A 73 12.17 14.13 6.30
C THR A 73 11.51 13.58 7.55
N ILE A 74 10.27 13.12 7.41
CA ILE A 74 9.49 12.49 8.47
C ILE A 74 9.52 10.99 8.22
N SER A 75 10.04 10.23 9.17
CA SER A 75 9.97 8.77 9.14
C SER A 75 9.13 8.24 10.29
N TYR A 76 8.36 7.20 10.03
CA TYR A 76 7.46 6.60 11.01
C TYR A 76 7.20 5.13 10.67
N MET A 77 6.64 4.42 11.64
CA MET A 77 6.13 3.06 11.47
C MET A 77 4.61 3.05 11.59
N ALA A 78 3.96 2.22 10.79
CA ALA A 78 2.52 2.06 10.79
C ALA A 78 2.14 0.58 10.61
N PRO A 79 1.03 0.12 11.22
CA PRO A 79 0.59 -1.24 11.10
C PRO A 79 0.06 -1.51 9.69
N LEU A 80 0.23 -2.74 9.24
CA LEU A 80 -0.26 -3.23 7.98
C LEU A 80 -1.57 -3.97 8.19
N ARG A 81 -2.56 -3.73 7.32
CA ARG A 81 -3.89 -4.34 7.45
C ARG A 81 -4.33 -4.91 6.11
N ASN A 82 -4.92 -6.10 6.14
CA ASN A 82 -5.58 -6.73 4.98
C ASN A 82 -4.69 -6.86 3.72
N ASN A 83 -3.38 -7.01 3.91
CA ASN A 83 -2.38 -6.99 2.84
C ASN A 83 -2.51 -5.80 1.89
N LYS A 84 -2.80 -4.63 2.48
CA LYS A 84 -3.03 -3.38 1.79
C LYS A 84 -2.16 -2.28 2.37
N LEU A 85 -1.61 -1.47 1.48
CA LEU A 85 -0.93 -0.21 1.76
C LEU A 85 -1.71 0.89 1.07
N GLU A 86 -2.09 1.91 1.84
CA GLU A 86 -2.77 3.07 1.31
C GLU A 86 -2.27 4.33 2.01
N GLY A 87 -2.39 5.46 1.31
CA GLY A 87 -2.02 6.76 1.85
C GLY A 87 -2.76 7.85 1.11
N ALA A 88 -3.07 8.92 1.84
CA ALA A 88 -3.68 10.13 1.33
C ALA A 88 -2.81 11.33 1.73
N PHE A 89 -2.67 12.28 0.83
CA PHE A 89 -1.80 13.43 0.98
C PHE A 89 -2.53 14.70 0.54
N ASP A 90 -2.27 15.81 1.25
CA ASP A 90 -2.86 17.12 0.92
C ASP A 90 -2.26 17.76 -0.34
N ALA A 91 -1.10 17.26 -0.78
CA ALA A 91 -0.40 17.68 -1.98
C ALA A 91 0.12 16.44 -2.75
N PRO A 92 0.39 16.55 -4.06
CA PRO A 92 0.93 15.43 -4.82
C PRO A 92 2.40 15.16 -4.49
N TYR A 93 2.72 13.92 -4.11
CA TYR A 93 4.07 13.45 -3.80
C TYR A 93 4.56 12.38 -4.79
N GLN A 94 5.89 12.23 -4.87
CA GLN A 94 6.51 11.03 -5.41
C GLN A 94 6.43 9.93 -4.35
N VAL A 95 5.77 8.82 -4.69
CA VAL A 95 5.58 7.70 -3.78
C VAL A 95 6.40 6.52 -4.27
N LYS A 96 7.23 5.97 -3.38
CA LYS A 96 7.98 4.74 -3.64
C LYS A 96 7.71 3.74 -2.54
N VAL A 97 7.12 2.60 -2.91
CA VAL A 97 6.84 1.49 -2.01
C VAL A 97 7.77 0.34 -2.37
N SER A 98 8.52 -0.16 -1.39
CA SER A 98 9.34 -1.37 -1.55
C SER A 98 8.76 -2.53 -0.75
N LEU A 99 8.46 -3.60 -1.48
CA LEU A 99 7.93 -4.86 -1.01
C LEU A 99 9.06 -5.90 -0.91
N PRO A 100 9.16 -6.63 0.21
CA PRO A 100 10.02 -7.80 0.35
C PRO A 100 9.73 -8.89 -0.69
N GLU A 101 10.64 -9.86 -0.84
CA GLU A 101 10.52 -10.90 -1.86
C GLU A 101 9.32 -11.84 -1.64
N GLU A 102 8.86 -11.96 -0.40
CA GLU A 102 7.73 -12.81 0.01
C GLU A 102 6.39 -12.26 -0.48
N PHE A 103 6.34 -10.99 -0.92
CA PHE A 103 5.14 -10.31 -1.34
C PHE A 103 5.21 -9.84 -2.79
N ASP A 104 4.10 -10.00 -3.51
CA ASP A 104 4.00 -9.67 -4.91
C ASP A 104 2.73 -8.86 -5.23
N VAL A 105 2.77 -8.14 -6.35
CA VAL A 105 1.71 -7.28 -6.88
C VAL A 105 1.44 -7.52 -8.37
N ARG A 106 2.12 -8.49 -8.99
CA ARG A 106 2.10 -8.70 -10.44
C ARG A 106 0.87 -9.47 -10.93
N ASN A 107 0.28 -10.33 -10.11
CA ASN A 107 -0.95 -11.04 -10.49
C ASN A 107 -2.18 -10.14 -10.31
N PRO A 108 -2.85 -9.69 -11.40
CA PRO A 108 -3.97 -8.75 -11.33
C PRO A 108 -5.24 -9.34 -10.71
N LEU A 109 -5.32 -10.67 -10.52
CA LEU A 109 -6.45 -11.31 -9.84
C LEU A 109 -6.33 -11.25 -8.31
N LEU A 110 -5.11 -11.06 -7.79
CA LEU A 110 -4.81 -11.06 -6.35
C LEU A 110 -4.38 -9.68 -5.85
N ALA A 111 -3.65 -8.95 -6.69
CA ALA A 111 -3.14 -7.62 -6.41
C ALA A 111 -4.10 -6.53 -6.89
N GLY A 112 -3.88 -5.33 -6.39
CA GLY A 112 -4.57 -4.13 -6.82
C GLY A 112 -3.61 -2.96 -6.76
N LEU A 113 -3.59 -2.14 -7.81
CA LEU A 113 -2.73 -0.97 -7.88
C LEU A 113 -3.56 0.23 -8.33
N SER A 114 -3.45 1.32 -7.58
CA SER A 114 -3.96 2.62 -7.98
C SER A 114 -3.32 3.09 -9.29
N PHE A 115 -4.06 3.93 -10.02
CA PHE A 115 -3.65 4.42 -11.33
C PHE A 115 -2.29 5.15 -11.29
N GLY A 116 -1.50 4.99 -12.35
CA GLY A 116 -0.16 5.61 -12.45
C GLY A 116 0.96 4.85 -11.72
N ALA A 117 0.66 3.69 -11.15
CA ALA A 117 1.67 2.81 -10.56
C ALA A 117 2.60 2.22 -11.63
N ASN A 118 3.91 2.30 -11.41
CA ASN A 118 4.92 1.59 -12.18
C ASN A 118 5.62 0.56 -11.28
N VAL A 119 5.62 -0.70 -11.72
CA VAL A 119 6.15 -1.83 -10.96
C VAL A 119 7.48 -2.28 -11.57
N THR A 120 8.52 -2.31 -10.75
CA THR A 120 9.86 -2.76 -11.12
C THR A 120 10.35 -3.80 -10.14
N ARG A 121 10.77 -4.96 -10.65
CA ARG A 121 11.42 -5.99 -9.85
C ARG A 121 12.92 -5.74 -9.81
N ASN A 122 13.46 -5.70 -8.60
CA ASN A 122 14.86 -5.41 -8.35
C ASN A 122 15.73 -6.69 -8.44
N PRO A 123 17.05 -6.56 -8.60
CA PRO A 123 17.97 -7.70 -8.63
C PRO A 123 18.03 -8.50 -7.32
N ASP A 124 17.64 -7.89 -6.20
CA ASP A 124 17.55 -8.51 -4.87
C ASP A 124 16.20 -9.20 -4.63
N ASN A 125 15.46 -9.52 -5.71
CA ASN A 125 14.11 -10.09 -5.71
C ASN A 125 13.01 -9.24 -5.07
N SER A 126 13.33 -8.06 -4.50
CA SER A 126 12.34 -7.14 -3.98
C SER A 126 11.52 -6.50 -5.11
N THR A 127 10.29 -6.10 -4.80
CA THR A 127 9.44 -5.40 -5.77
C THR A 127 9.28 -3.95 -5.34
N THR A 128 9.59 -3.03 -6.25
CA THR A 128 9.36 -1.60 -6.05
C THR A 128 8.19 -1.14 -6.89
N VAL A 129 7.26 -0.43 -6.25
CA VAL A 129 6.13 0.23 -6.90
C VAL A 129 6.28 1.73 -6.73
N ARG A 130 6.17 2.47 -7.83
CA ARG A 130 6.45 3.90 -7.87
C ARG A 130 5.31 4.67 -8.52
N TRP A 131 4.97 5.82 -7.93
CA TRP A 131 4.10 6.83 -8.49
C TRP A 131 4.87 8.14 -8.59
N ASP A 132 4.92 8.73 -9.78
CA ASP A 132 5.63 10.00 -10.02
C ASP A 132 4.92 11.20 -9.38
N LYS A 133 3.59 11.15 -9.31
CA LYS A 133 2.76 12.23 -8.78
C LYS A 133 1.44 11.66 -8.27
N ALA A 134 1.30 11.50 -6.96
CA ALA A 134 0.11 10.95 -6.33
C ALA A 134 -0.34 11.78 -5.12
N THR A 135 -1.61 12.18 -5.09
CA THR A 135 -2.29 12.72 -3.89
C THR A 135 -2.89 11.60 -3.03
N SER A 136 -3.02 10.41 -3.60
CA SER A 136 -3.42 9.20 -2.90
C SER A 136 -2.86 7.99 -3.63
N PHE A 137 -2.53 6.93 -2.91
CA PHE A 137 -2.18 5.65 -3.51
C PHE A 137 -2.87 4.51 -2.77
N ASP A 138 -3.11 3.45 -3.52
CA ASP A 138 -3.67 2.18 -3.08
C ASP A 138 -2.81 1.07 -3.68
N LEU A 139 -2.34 0.16 -2.84
CA LEU A 139 -1.59 -1.02 -3.21
C LEU A 139 -2.08 -2.19 -2.38
N ARG A 140 -2.58 -3.22 -3.05
CA ARG A 140 -2.89 -4.52 -2.48
C ARG A 140 -1.88 -5.53 -2.99
N PHE A 141 -1.26 -6.25 -2.07
CA PHE A 141 -0.26 -7.28 -2.34
C PHE A 141 -0.74 -8.64 -1.83
N TYR A 142 -0.05 -9.70 -2.24
CA TYR A 142 -0.33 -11.06 -1.82
C TYR A 142 0.98 -11.81 -1.55
N ASP A 143 0.89 -12.89 -0.77
CA ASP A 143 1.99 -13.80 -0.48
C ASP A 143 1.93 -15.02 -1.42
N GLN A 144 3.01 -15.79 -1.45
CA GLN A 144 3.09 -16.98 -2.31
C GLN A 144 1.95 -17.99 -2.03
N GLU A 145 1.58 -18.19 -0.76
CA GLU A 145 0.51 -19.12 -0.38
C GLU A 145 -0.84 -18.77 -1.02
N ARG A 146 -1.19 -17.49 -1.09
CA ARG A 146 -2.41 -17.04 -1.79
C ARG A 146 -2.35 -17.28 -3.29
N GLU A 147 -1.18 -17.19 -3.91
CA GLU A 147 -1.02 -17.50 -5.33
C GLU A 147 -1.21 -19.00 -5.59
N GLU A 148 -0.62 -19.85 -4.74
CA GLU A 148 -0.81 -21.30 -4.80
C GLU A 148 -2.28 -21.70 -4.61
N LEU A 149 -2.98 -21.04 -3.68
CA LEU A 149 -4.41 -21.26 -3.46
C LEU A 149 -5.25 -20.85 -4.68
N LEU A 150 -4.88 -19.77 -5.37
CA LEU A 150 -5.55 -19.37 -6.61
C LEU A 150 -5.37 -20.42 -7.71
N TYR A 151 -4.17 -20.96 -7.88
CA TYR A 151 -3.93 -22.03 -8.85
C TYR A 151 -4.70 -23.31 -8.51
N LEU A 152 -4.73 -23.68 -7.23
CA LEU A 152 -5.54 -24.80 -6.74
C LEU A 152 -7.02 -24.59 -7.09
N PHE A 153 -7.56 -23.42 -6.74
CA PHE A 153 -8.94 -23.05 -7.03
C PHE A 153 -9.24 -23.11 -8.53
N GLY A 154 -8.41 -22.49 -9.37
CA GLY A 154 -8.56 -22.50 -10.81
C GLY A 154 -8.59 -23.92 -11.40
N ASN A 155 -7.66 -24.78 -10.96
CA ASN A 155 -7.58 -26.17 -11.41
C ASN A 155 -8.84 -26.96 -11.07
N PHE A 156 -9.37 -26.83 -9.85
CA PHE A 156 -10.62 -27.49 -9.47
C PHE A 156 -11.80 -27.03 -10.34
N PHE A 157 -11.92 -25.72 -10.58
CA PHE A 157 -13.01 -25.18 -11.39
C PHE A 157 -12.91 -25.59 -12.87
N ILE A 158 -11.70 -25.70 -13.43
CA ILE A 158 -11.49 -26.19 -14.79
C ILE A 158 -11.98 -27.63 -14.92
N ILE A 159 -11.64 -28.52 -13.98
CA ILE A 159 -12.08 -29.92 -14.00
C ILE A 159 -13.61 -30.00 -13.93
N ILE A 160 -14.23 -29.25 -13.02
CA ILE A 160 -15.70 -29.19 -12.89
C ILE A 160 -16.33 -28.69 -14.20
N ALA A 161 -15.80 -27.62 -14.78
CA ALA A 161 -16.29 -27.06 -16.04
C ALA A 161 -16.21 -28.10 -17.17
N ILE A 162 -15.12 -28.86 -17.28
CA ILE A 162 -14.98 -29.93 -18.27
C ILE A 162 -16.06 -31.00 -18.04
N VAL A 163 -16.20 -31.53 -16.82
CA VAL A 163 -17.17 -32.60 -16.52
C VAL A 163 -18.61 -32.17 -16.83
N LEU A 164 -18.96 -30.90 -16.55
CA LEU A 164 -20.30 -30.38 -16.80
C LEU A 164 -20.54 -30.03 -18.28
N LEU A 165 -19.56 -29.49 -18.99
CA LEU A 165 -19.73 -29.03 -20.37
C LEU A 165 -19.55 -30.16 -21.39
N MET A 166 -18.74 -31.18 -21.09
CA MET A 166 -18.43 -32.27 -22.03
C MET A 166 -19.69 -33.03 -22.50
N PRO A 167 -20.66 -33.41 -21.64
CA PRO A 167 -21.91 -34.04 -22.06
C PRO A 167 -22.74 -33.12 -22.99
N HIS A 168 -22.77 -31.82 -22.71
CA HIS A 168 -23.51 -30.85 -23.51
C HIS A 168 -22.87 -30.64 -24.90
N LEU A 169 -21.53 -30.60 -24.97
CA LEU A 169 -20.79 -30.48 -26.24
C LEU A 169 -20.94 -31.76 -27.08
N LEU A 170 -20.92 -32.94 -26.46
CA LEU A 170 -21.16 -34.21 -27.17
C LEU A 170 -22.58 -34.33 -27.72
N THR A 171 -23.59 -33.83 -27.01
CA THR A 171 -24.99 -33.87 -27.46
C THR A 171 -25.28 -32.87 -28.57
N MET A 172 -24.64 -31.69 -28.56
CA MET A 172 -24.74 -30.74 -29.68
C MET A 172 -24.11 -31.27 -30.97
N ARG A 173 -22.98 -31.99 -30.87
CA ARG A 173 -22.32 -32.62 -32.03
C ARG A 173 -23.12 -33.74 -32.71
N LYS A 174 -24.15 -34.30 -32.06
CA LYS A 174 -25.03 -35.33 -32.65
C LYS A 174 -26.25 -34.74 -33.38
N LYS A 175 -26.50 -33.43 -33.28
CA LYS A 175 -27.66 -32.75 -33.89
C LYS A 175 -27.32 -31.91 -35.12
N GLY A 176 -26.05 -31.82 -35.51
CA GLY A 176 -25.59 -31.29 -36.80
C GLY A 176 -25.00 -32.41 -37.64
#